data_AF-A0A7X6F0I5-F1
#
_entry.id   AF-A0A7X6F0I5-F1
#
_cell.length_a   1.000
_cell.length_b   1.000
_cell.length_c   1.000
_cell.angle_alpha   90.00
_cell.angle_beta   90.00
_cell.angle_gamma   90.00
#
_symmetry.space_group_name_H-M   'P 1'
#
loop_
_entity.id
_entity.type
_entity.pdbx_description
1 polymer ?
#
loop_
_entity_poly.entity_id
_entity_poly.type
_entity_poly.pdbx_seq_one_letter_code
_entity_poly.pdbx_strand_id
1 'polypeptide(L)'
;MKSLSPLAGKTILIIGEPGFLSDGAKQALIARQASITGPIVVSTAMDCLSEGLEFEAAIIDVRISDEAMLWLNEWLETRGIPFVFAHDQRSKAPAGGFILSGRRADIDAMIAALFGPDLSYYH
;
A
#
# COMPACT_ATOMS: atom_id res chain seq x y z
N MET A 1 23.71 -4.32 15.96
CA MET A 1 22.98 -5.01 14.87
C MET A 1 22.13 -3.96 14.17
N LYS A 2 22.20 -3.82 12.83
CA LYS A 2 21.25 -2.96 12.11
C LYS A 2 19.88 -3.62 12.22
N SER A 3 18.89 -2.91 12.77
CA SER A 3 17.50 -3.37 12.74
C SER A 3 17.08 -3.47 11.27
N LEU A 4 16.55 -4.64 10.88
CA LEU A 4 16.02 -4.84 9.53
C LEU A 4 14.73 -4.01 9.38
N SER A 5 14.48 -3.49 8.18
CA SER A 5 13.21 -2.83 7.90
C SER A 5 12.05 -3.81 8.13
N PRO A 6 10.92 -3.37 8.70
CA PRO A 6 9.72 -4.21 8.81
C PRO A 6 9.22 -4.75 7.45
N LEU A 7 9.59 -4.08 6.36
CA LEU A 7 9.31 -4.50 4.99
C LEU A 7 10.21 -5.62 4.44
N ALA A 8 11.32 -5.94 5.10
CA ALA A 8 12.31 -6.84 4.53
C ALA A 8 11.71 -8.23 4.27
N GLY A 9 11.78 -8.69 3.01
CA GLY A 9 11.24 -9.97 2.58
C GLY A 9 9.72 -10.00 2.39
N LYS A 10 9.03 -8.86 2.49
CA LYS A 10 7.58 -8.76 2.25
C LYS A 10 7.29 -8.34 0.82
N THR A 11 6.23 -8.89 0.25
CA THR A 11 5.63 -8.48 -1.01
C THR A 11 4.52 -7.47 -0.74
N ILE A 12 4.63 -6.30 -1.37
CA ILE A 12 3.66 -5.22 -1.27
C ILE A 12 2.89 -5.14 -2.57
N LEU A 13 1.58 -5.32 -2.47
CA LEU A 13 0.66 -5.13 -3.57
C LEU A 13 0.35 -3.65 -3.74
N ILE A 14 0.47 -3.15 -4.96
CA ILE A 14 0.07 -1.79 -5.31
C ILE A 14 -1.22 -1.85 -6.12
N ILE A 15 -2.26 -1.18 -5.64
CA ILE A 15 -3.54 -1.05 -6.35
C ILE A 15 -3.73 0.42 -6.73
N GLY A 16 -3.89 0.71 -8.01
CA GLY A 16 -4.07 2.07 -8.50
C GLY A 16 -3.93 2.19 -10.00
N GLU A 17 -4.33 3.35 -10.52
CA GLU A 17 -4.26 3.64 -11.95
C GLU A 17 -2.80 3.77 -12.45
N PRO A 18 -2.57 3.65 -13.77
CA PRO A 18 -1.26 3.89 -14.36
C PRO A 18 -0.67 5.24 -13.93
N GLY A 19 0.54 5.20 -13.38
CA GLY A 19 1.23 6.39 -12.86
C GLY A 19 1.07 6.64 -11.36
N PHE A 20 0.23 5.87 -10.66
CA PHE A 20 0.16 5.91 -9.19
C PHE A 20 1.52 5.56 -8.55
N LEU A 21 2.17 4.50 -9.02
CA LEU A 21 3.52 4.13 -8.60
C LEU A 21 4.58 4.80 -9.49
N SER A 22 5.26 5.81 -8.95
CA SER A 22 6.43 6.40 -9.61
C SER A 22 7.68 5.51 -9.46
N ASP A 23 8.63 5.62 -10.38
CA ASP A 23 9.93 4.94 -10.27
C ASP A 23 10.65 5.27 -8.96
N GLY A 24 10.61 6.54 -8.54
CA GLY A 24 11.21 6.98 -7.29
C GLY A 24 10.60 6.29 -6.06
N ALA A 25 9.27 6.18 -6.01
CA ALA A 25 8.58 5.46 -4.94
C ALA A 25 8.89 3.95 -4.97
N LYS A 26 8.89 3.35 -6.16
CA LYS A 26 9.24 1.93 -6.34
C LYS A 26 10.66 1.64 -5.83
N GLN A 27 11.64 2.44 -6.23
CA GLN A 27 13.02 2.28 -5.77
C GLN A 27 13.15 2.49 -4.26
N ALA A 28 12.39 3.43 -3.68
CA ALA A 28 12.43 3.68 -2.25
C ALA A 28 11.85 2.49 -1.43
N LEU A 29 10.82 1.81 -1.92
CA LEU A 29 10.30 0.58 -1.31
C LEU A 29 11.28 -0.59 -1.47
N ILE A 30 11.85 -0.78 -2.66
CA ILE A 30 12.87 -1.82 -2.92
C ILE A 30 14.12 -1.62 -2.05
N ALA A 31 14.52 -0.36 -1.80
CA ALA A 31 15.62 -0.04 -0.89
C ALA A 31 15.35 -0.50 0.56
N ARG A 32 14.09 -0.83 0.90
CA ARG A 32 13.68 -1.46 2.16
C ARG A 32 13.48 -2.97 2.06
N GLN A 33 14.03 -3.56 1.01
CA GLN A 33 14.00 -5.01 0.72
C GLN A 33 12.58 -5.57 0.58
N ALA A 34 11.65 -4.73 0.12
CA ALA A 34 10.32 -5.16 -0.28
C ALA A 34 10.31 -5.64 -1.73
N SER A 35 9.56 -6.70 -2.01
CA SER A 35 9.11 -7.06 -3.35
C SER A 35 7.85 -6.28 -3.70
N ILE A 36 7.69 -5.86 -4.96
CA ILE A 36 6.55 -5.04 -5.39
C ILE A 36 5.77 -5.77 -6.48
N THR A 37 4.48 -5.94 -6.25
CA THR A 37 3.52 -6.49 -7.20
C THR A 37 2.55 -5.39 -7.66
N GLY A 38 2.32 -5.28 -8.96
CA GLY A 38 1.50 -4.21 -9.55
C GLY A 38 2.33 -3.00 -10.05
N PRO A 39 1.68 -1.84 -10.29
CA PRO A 39 0.30 -1.52 -9.95
C PRO A 39 -0.73 -2.34 -10.73
N ILE A 40 -1.78 -2.80 -10.05
CA ILE A 40 -2.98 -3.38 -10.67
C ILE A 40 -4.13 -2.37 -10.59
N VAL A 41 -4.92 -2.26 -11.65
CA VAL A 41 -6.11 -1.39 -11.65
C VAL A 41 -7.20 -2.01 -10.79
N VAL A 42 -8.00 -1.17 -10.14
CA VAL A 42 -9.01 -1.62 -9.17
C VAL A 42 -10.04 -2.57 -9.79
N SER A 43 -10.41 -2.35 -11.06
CA SER A 43 -11.34 -3.20 -11.80
C SER A 43 -10.83 -4.63 -11.99
N THR A 44 -9.50 -4.83 -12.03
CA THR A 44 -8.87 -6.16 -12.11
C THR A 44 -8.45 -6.69 -10.74
N ALA A 45 -8.40 -5.85 -9.72
CA ALA A 45 -7.92 -6.24 -8.40
C ALA A 45 -8.82 -7.31 -7.78
N MET A 46 -10.14 -7.19 -7.91
CA MET A 46 -11.08 -8.18 -7.37
C MET A 46 -10.84 -9.58 -7.94
N ASP A 47 -10.60 -9.67 -9.26
CA ASP A 47 -10.32 -10.94 -9.93
C ASP A 47 -8.97 -11.51 -9.48
N CYS A 48 -7.90 -10.71 -9.52
CA CYS A 48 -6.56 -11.17 -9.10
C CYS A 48 -6.54 -11.62 -7.63
N LEU A 49 -7.24 -10.90 -6.75
CA LEU A 49 -7.36 -11.26 -5.34
C LEU A 49 -8.16 -12.56 -5.14
N SER A 50 -9.17 -12.80 -5.97
CA SER A 50 -9.95 -14.04 -5.96
C SER A 50 -9.18 -15.24 -6.51
N GLU A 51 -8.25 -15.01 -7.44
CA GLU A 51 -7.35 -16.03 -8.02
C GLU A 51 -6.18 -16.43 -7.11
N GLY A 52 -6.07 -15.82 -5.92
CA GLY A 52 -5.09 -16.20 -4.91
C GLY A 52 -3.74 -15.47 -5.03
N LEU A 53 -3.76 -14.21 -5.50
CA LEU A 53 -2.56 -13.36 -5.47
C LEU A 53 -1.99 -13.27 -4.04
N GLU A 54 -0.73 -13.67 -3.85
CA GLU A 54 -0.05 -13.65 -2.56
C GLU A 54 0.69 -12.33 -2.32
N PHE A 55 0.48 -11.73 -1.15
CA PHE A 55 1.15 -10.51 -0.68
C PHE A 55 0.93 -10.33 0.83
N GLU A 56 1.79 -9.54 1.46
CA GLU A 56 1.80 -9.32 2.92
C GLU A 56 1.28 -7.95 3.33
N ALA A 57 1.15 -7.01 2.39
CA ALA A 57 0.48 -5.73 2.60
C ALA A 57 0.05 -5.08 1.29
N ALA A 58 -0.89 -4.14 1.36
CA ALA A 58 -1.33 -3.36 0.20
C ALA A 58 -1.15 -1.85 0.38
N ILE A 59 -0.79 -1.17 -0.71
CA ILE A 59 -0.88 0.29 -0.84
C ILE A 59 -1.89 0.60 -1.94
N ILE A 60 -2.95 1.31 -1.58
CA ILE A 60 -4.14 1.49 -2.40
C ILE A 60 -4.31 2.97 -2.73
N ASP A 61 -4.55 3.29 -4.00
CA ASP A 61 -4.83 4.66 -4.42
C ASP A 61 -6.14 5.16 -3.79
N VAL A 62 -6.10 6.33 -3.13
CA VAL A 62 -7.31 6.99 -2.58
C VAL A 62 -8.34 7.36 -3.64
N ARG A 63 -7.97 7.40 -4.92
CA ARG A 63 -8.84 7.82 -6.03
C ARG A 63 -9.78 6.72 -6.54
N ILE A 64 -9.74 5.52 -5.97
CA ILE A 64 -10.70 4.47 -6.31
C ILE A 64 -12.12 4.88 -5.91
N SER A 65 -13.13 4.23 -6.48
CA SER A 65 -14.53 4.47 -6.10
C SER A 65 -14.80 4.05 -4.65
N ASP A 66 -15.77 4.70 -4.01
CA ASP A 66 -16.20 4.38 -2.65
C ASP A 66 -16.62 2.90 -2.50
N GLU A 67 -17.28 2.35 -3.53
CA GLU A 67 -17.67 0.93 -3.57
C GLU A 67 -16.45 0.01 -3.54
N ALA A 68 -15.43 0.30 -4.34
CA ALA A 68 -14.21 -0.49 -4.35
C ALA A 68 -13.41 -0.31 -3.06
N MET A 69 -13.42 0.87 -2.47
CA MET A 69 -12.81 1.15 -1.17
C MET A 69 -13.43 0.28 -0.08
N LEU A 70 -14.77 0.26 0.03
CA LEU A 70 -15.49 -0.57 1.00
C LEU A 70 -15.17 -2.06 0.81
N TRP A 71 -15.21 -2.54 -0.44
CA TRP A 71 -14.92 -3.94 -0.74
C TRP A 71 -13.48 -4.33 -0.38
N LEU A 72 -12.49 -3.51 -0.72
CA LEU A 72 -11.08 -3.76 -0.39
C LEU A 72 -10.85 -3.75 1.11
N ASN A 73 -11.47 -2.81 1.84
CA ASN A 73 -11.41 -2.76 3.30
C ASN A 73 -11.87 -4.08 3.90
N GLU A 74 -13.11 -4.50 3.60
CA GLU A 74 -13.69 -5.71 4.16
C GLU A 74 -12.86 -6.96 3.80
N TRP A 75 -12.41 -7.06 2.54
CA TRP A 75 -11.65 -8.21 2.07
C TRP A 75 -10.29 -8.35 2.76
N LEU A 76 -9.57 -7.23 2.93
CA LEU A 76 -8.25 -7.19 3.55
C LEU A 76 -8.32 -7.33 5.07
N GLU A 77 -9.27 -6.65 5.73
CA GLU A 77 -9.50 -6.74 7.18
C GLU A 77 -9.88 -8.16 7.59
N THR A 78 -10.80 -8.80 6.87
CA THR A 78 -11.22 -10.19 7.14
C THR A 78 -10.05 -11.19 7.04
N ARG A 79 -9.00 -10.84 6.29
CA ARG A 79 -7.79 -11.65 6.12
C ARG A 79 -6.63 -11.21 7.00
N GLY A 80 -6.80 -10.15 7.80
CA GLY A 80 -5.74 -9.58 8.62
C GLY A 80 -4.55 -9.06 7.79
N ILE A 81 -4.77 -8.70 6.53
CA ILE A 81 -3.72 -8.17 5.67
C ILE A 81 -3.64 -6.65 5.90
N PRO A 82 -2.50 -6.10 6.35
CA PRO A 82 -2.36 -4.67 6.58
C PRO A 82 -2.37 -3.90 5.26
N PHE A 83 -3.03 -2.75 5.26
CA PHE A 83 -3.08 -1.87 4.09
C PHE A 83 -3.14 -0.40 4.47
N VAL A 84 -2.75 0.45 3.52
CA VAL A 84 -2.90 1.91 3.63
C VAL A 84 -3.45 2.48 2.35
N PHE A 85 -4.25 3.54 2.49
CA PHE A 85 -4.61 4.39 1.36
C PHE A 85 -3.60 5.53 1.19
N ALA A 86 -3.14 5.73 -0.03
CA ALA A 86 -2.17 6.76 -0.37
C ALA A 86 -2.56 7.50 -1.66
N HIS A 87 -2.04 8.71 -1.83
CA HIS A 87 -2.09 9.42 -3.11
C HIS A 87 -0.69 9.54 -3.72
N ASP A 88 -0.62 9.73 -5.04
CA ASP A 88 0.65 9.99 -5.70
C ASP A 88 1.20 11.39 -5.36
N GLN A 89 2.52 11.57 -5.48
CA GLN A 89 3.20 12.82 -5.16
C GLN A 89 2.83 14.02 -6.07
N ARG A 90 2.17 13.78 -7.21
CA ARG A 90 1.84 14.81 -8.21
C ARG A 90 0.42 15.36 -8.00
N SER A 91 -0.41 14.60 -7.32
CA SER A 91 -1.80 14.94 -7.04
C SER A 91 -1.88 16.01 -5.97
N LYS A 92 -2.82 16.94 -6.14
CA LYS A 92 -3.17 17.91 -5.11
C LYS A 92 -3.86 17.14 -3.99
N ALA A 93 -3.13 16.84 -2.92
CA ALA A 93 -3.58 15.97 -1.85
C ALA A 93 -4.91 16.48 -1.23
N PRO A 94 -5.87 15.60 -0.93
CA PRO A 94 -6.79 15.84 0.16
C PRO A 94 -6.00 16.14 1.45
N ALA A 95 -6.56 16.90 2.39
CA ALA A 95 -5.90 17.13 3.67
C ALA A 95 -5.84 15.81 4.46
N GLY A 96 -4.63 15.27 4.66
CA GLY A 96 -4.39 14.01 5.38
C GLY A 96 -4.19 12.79 4.46
N GLY A 97 -3.64 11.71 5.03
CA GLY A 97 -3.32 10.46 4.31
C GLY A 97 -1.84 10.26 4.02
N PHE A 98 -1.51 9.12 3.39
CA PHE A 98 -0.13 8.79 3.01
C PHE A 98 0.21 9.27 1.60
N ILE A 99 1.49 9.55 1.37
CA ILE A 99 2.00 9.93 0.06
C ILE A 99 2.88 8.79 -0.46
N LEU A 100 2.57 8.27 -1.64
CA LEU A 100 3.45 7.32 -2.32
C LEU A 100 4.50 8.09 -3.13
N SER A 101 5.67 8.33 -2.52
CA SER A 101 6.76 9.13 -3.10
C SER A 101 8.13 8.47 -2.90
N GLY A 102 9.16 9.01 -3.55
CA GLY A 102 10.55 8.60 -3.32
C GLY A 102 11.17 9.16 -2.03
N ARG A 103 10.44 9.97 -1.26
CA ARG A 103 10.96 10.59 -0.04
C ARG A 103 10.95 9.58 1.10
N ARG A 104 12.08 9.49 1.78
CA ARG A 104 12.25 8.56 2.91
C ARG A 104 11.17 8.73 3.99
N ALA A 105 10.82 9.96 4.34
CA ALA A 105 9.82 10.24 5.38
C ALA A 105 8.44 9.67 5.03
N ASP A 106 8.02 9.79 3.78
CA ASP A 106 6.73 9.30 3.31
C ASP A 106 6.69 7.76 3.32
N ILE A 107 7.77 7.12 2.87
CA ILE A 107 7.94 5.66 2.97
C ILE A 107 7.96 5.19 4.43
N ASP A 108 8.70 5.86 5.30
CA ASP A 108 8.79 5.51 6.73
C ASP A 108 7.44 5.61 7.42
N ALA A 109 6.63 6.62 7.09
CA ALA A 109 5.27 6.77 7.61
C ALA A 109 4.35 5.61 7.17
N MET A 110 4.37 5.22 5.89
CA MET A 110 3.59 4.08 5.41
C MET A 110 4.02 2.77 6.06
N ILE A 111 5.32 2.52 6.22
CA ILE A 111 5.84 1.32 6.89
C ILE A 111 5.37 1.26 8.35
N ALA A 112 5.43 2.40 9.05
CA ALA A 112 4.98 2.48 10.43
C ALA A 112 3.47 2.20 10.56
N ALA A 113 2.67 2.59 9.57
CA ALA A 113 1.24 2.27 9.57
C ALA A 113 0.95 0.81 9.23
N LEU A 114 1.68 0.23 8.28
CA LEU A 114 1.49 -1.16 7.86
C LEU A 114 1.99 -2.19 8.87
N PHE A 115 3.08 -1.89 9.59
CA PHE A 115 3.80 -2.87 10.43
C PHE A 115 4.23 -2.32 11.78
N GLY A 116 3.77 -1.11 12.15
CA GLY A 116 4.00 -0.58 13.49
C GLY A 116 3.32 -1.43 14.56
N PRO A 117 3.67 -1.23 15.84
CA PRO A 117 2.92 -1.85 16.93
C PRO A 117 1.46 -1.46 16.79
N ASP A 118 0.61 -2.48 16.76
CA ASP A 118 -0.83 -2.43 16.51
C ASP A 118 -1.44 -1.17 17.14
N LEU A 119 -1.66 -0.14 16.33
CA LEU A 119 -2.54 0.94 16.72
C LEU A 119 -3.92 0.40 16.43
N SER A 120 -4.45 -0.35 17.40
CA SER A 120 -5.82 -0.81 17.51
C SER A 120 -6.78 0.37 17.37
N TYR A 121 -6.96 0.85 16.14
CA TYR A 121 -8.02 1.73 15.74
C TYR A 121 -9.04 0.85 15.02
N TYR A 122 -9.96 0.32 15.82
CA TYR A 122 -11.42 0.37 15.66
C TYR A 122 -12.03 -0.80 16.47
N HIS A 123 -12.60 -0.45 17.63
CA HIS A 123 -13.64 -1.20 18.33
C HIS A 123 -15.01 -0.83 17.74
#